data_AF-F9RMS1-F1
#
_entry.id   AF-F9RMS1-F1
#
_cell.length_a   1.000
_cell.length_b   1.000
_cell.length_c   1.000
_cell.angle_alpha   90.00
_cell.angle_beta   90.00
_cell.angle_gamma   90.00
#
_symmetry.space_group_name_H-M   'P 1'
#
loop_
_entity.id
_entity.type
_entity.pdbx_description
1 polymer ?
#
loop_
_entity_poly.entity_id
_entity_poly.type
_entity_poly.pdbx_seq_one_letter_code
_entity_poly.pdbx_strand_id
1 'polypeptide(L)'
;MKKIIVVMLVALISVGGLAYLLANYGKETPTTREQQVDDIVKYQEFTDRAGQVIWDINMTIPENPSLEAWNANHTEPQQMFGFNKNYYIANMDGSDVRILVYGLEIPKNTYRLEDASIVRSYDGRYVKLRRNNSDCFIFDLKTREKIKTKYCGHFMPSRNETYMELSDPHRMIAKYDLATGEKIELANTSTLEGVPVAKGKFFRSTGSMLVDVNNDRLFWRVYILNNDERDAPLWGDEEKVTLEFQLSDMTYIGRNTRLPINCFERAQDEDYLVCEGRSQNNGHEKNDTAYSWLDPEKSLDVFPQDHIKALQFGKWYFSERDGVTRLRQPYEHSQFDRMEYRYYVITEGQKRNTLAYEDVAVNYYIAPALREGFDSVDLRPFMPDMITRQEYEQSVPRVKEKLRISCTRSDDKFDRCRRFYELNRVFDDVNQVREYMNK
;
A
#
# COMPACT_ATOMS: atom_id res chain seq x y z
N MET A 1 35.35 -31.55 -34.16
CA MET A 1 35.04 -31.35 -32.73
C MET A 1 35.59 -30.00 -32.29
N LYS A 2 34.74 -28.96 -32.27
CA LYS A 2 35.07 -27.61 -31.78
C LYS A 2 34.14 -27.31 -30.61
N LYS A 3 34.71 -27.05 -29.44
CA LYS A 3 33.99 -26.66 -28.22
C LYS A 3 33.46 -25.24 -28.41
N ILE A 4 32.14 -25.08 -28.30
CA ILE A 4 31.48 -23.77 -28.31
C ILE A 4 31.58 -23.22 -26.89
N ILE A 5 32.22 -22.05 -26.78
CA ILE A 5 32.27 -21.21 -25.60
C ILE A 5 30.90 -20.53 -25.47
N VAL A 6 30.15 -20.85 -24.42
CA VAL A 6 28.99 -20.05 -24.00
C VAL A 6 29.51 -19.05 -22.98
N VAL A 7 29.64 -17.79 -23.42
CA VAL A 7 29.96 -16.65 -22.57
C VAL A 7 28.76 -16.36 -21.68
N MET A 8 28.90 -16.62 -20.38
CA MET A 8 28.02 -16.06 -19.35
C MET A 8 28.23 -14.54 -19.29
N LEU A 9 27.39 -13.81 -20.00
CA LEU A 9 27.14 -12.38 -19.77
C LEU A 9 25.85 -12.28 -18.96
N VAL A 10 25.92 -12.69 -17.69
CA VAL A 10 24.90 -12.34 -16.69
C VAL A 10 25.15 -10.89 -16.33
N ALA A 11 24.19 -10.06 -16.71
CA ALA A 11 24.18 -8.62 -16.54
C ALA A 11 24.42 -8.22 -15.07
N LEU A 12 25.44 -7.37 -14.92
CA LEU A 12 25.99 -6.74 -13.73
C LEU A 12 25.06 -5.68 -13.08
N ILE A 13 23.73 -5.85 -13.11
CA ILE A 13 22.78 -4.80 -12.69
C ILE A 13 22.01 -5.09 -11.38
N SER A 14 22.18 -6.25 -10.73
CA SER A 14 21.47 -6.54 -9.46
C SER A 14 22.37 -6.79 -8.24
N VAL A 15 23.67 -6.45 -8.31
CA VAL A 15 24.59 -6.64 -7.16
C VAL A 15 24.44 -5.53 -6.12
N GLY A 16 24.03 -4.31 -6.52
CA GLY A 16 23.83 -3.20 -5.59
C GLY A 16 22.62 -3.39 -4.66
N GLY A 17 21.49 -3.89 -5.18
CA GLY A 17 20.29 -4.17 -4.39
C GLY A 17 20.45 -5.37 -3.46
N LEU A 18 21.12 -6.44 -3.91
CA LEU A 18 21.36 -7.61 -3.08
C LEU A 18 22.42 -7.33 -2.00
N ALA A 19 23.45 -6.52 -2.28
CA ALA A 19 24.40 -6.07 -1.27
C ALA A 19 23.79 -5.09 -0.27
N TYR A 20 22.87 -4.21 -0.71
CA TYR A 20 22.07 -3.35 0.17
C TYR A 20 21.15 -4.18 1.09
N LEU A 21 20.48 -5.19 0.53
CA LEU A 21 19.64 -6.12 1.29
C LEU A 21 20.47 -6.96 2.26
N LEU A 22 21.56 -7.59 1.81
CA LEU A 22 22.42 -8.42 2.67
C LEU A 22 23.16 -7.61 3.75
N ALA A 23 23.49 -6.34 3.47
CA ALA A 23 24.09 -5.45 4.46
C ALA A 23 23.08 -4.88 5.48
N ASN A 24 21.81 -4.69 5.10
CA ASN A 24 20.77 -4.18 5.99
C ASN A 24 19.94 -5.28 6.69
N TYR A 25 19.89 -6.51 6.17
CA TYR A 25 19.01 -7.59 6.65
C TYR A 25 19.73 -8.83 7.20
N GLY A 26 21.04 -8.80 7.39
CA GLY A 26 21.72 -9.71 8.33
C GLY A 26 21.42 -9.40 9.80
N LYS A 27 20.19 -8.97 10.11
CA LYS A 27 19.73 -8.61 11.45
C LYS A 27 19.15 -9.85 12.13
N GLU A 28 19.64 -10.20 13.32
CA GLU A 28 18.82 -10.95 14.27
C GLU A 28 17.52 -10.15 14.49
N THR A 29 16.35 -10.80 14.49
CA THR A 29 15.10 -10.08 14.80
C THR A 29 15.22 -9.51 16.19
N PRO A 30 14.89 -8.22 16.41
CA PRO A 30 14.73 -7.75 17.77
C PRO A 30 13.59 -8.55 18.40
N THR A 31 13.96 -9.43 19.33
CA THR A 31 13.04 -10.23 20.16
C THR A 31 12.42 -9.40 21.27
N THR A 32 12.90 -8.15 21.43
CA THR A 32 12.49 -7.22 22.47
C THR A 32 12.46 -5.81 21.92
N ARG A 33 11.63 -4.96 22.53
CA ARG A 33 11.58 -3.51 22.31
C ARG A 33 12.97 -2.87 22.42
N GLU A 34 13.79 -3.27 23.39
CA GLU A 34 15.14 -2.74 23.56
C GLU A 34 16.02 -2.98 22.33
N GLN A 35 16.01 -4.19 21.78
CA GLN A 35 16.81 -4.52 20.59
C GLN A 35 16.35 -3.72 19.37
N GLN A 36 15.06 -3.46 19.24
CA GLN A 36 14.51 -2.69 18.12
C GLN A 36 14.88 -1.21 18.22
N VAL A 37 14.79 -0.65 19.43
CA VAL A 37 15.28 0.70 19.72
C VAL A 37 16.79 0.80 19.43
N ASP A 38 17.59 -0.18 19.87
CA ASP A 38 19.02 -0.24 19.60
C ASP A 38 19.31 -0.26 18.08
N ASP A 39 18.57 -1.03 17.29
CA ASP A 39 18.73 -1.07 15.84
C ASP A 39 18.37 0.25 15.15
N ILE A 40 17.32 0.92 15.62
CA ILE A 40 16.91 2.23 15.11
C ILE A 40 17.96 3.29 15.47
N VAL A 41 18.40 3.33 16.73
CA VAL A 41 19.46 4.23 17.20
C VAL A 41 20.75 4.02 16.44
N LYS A 42 21.13 2.75 16.19
CA LYS A 42 22.29 2.39 15.38
C LYS A 42 22.26 3.05 14.00
N TYR A 43 21.11 3.05 13.35
CA TYR A 43 20.93 3.65 12.04
C TYR A 43 20.92 5.18 12.11
N GLN A 44 20.16 5.76 13.05
CA GLN A 44 20.00 7.21 13.17
C GLN A 44 21.29 7.92 13.62
N GLU A 45 22.01 7.37 14.59
CA GLU A 45 23.16 8.05 15.19
C GLU A 45 24.48 7.72 14.50
N PHE A 46 24.68 6.49 14.03
CA PHE A 46 26.01 6.02 13.62
C PHE A 46 26.19 5.85 12.12
N THR A 47 25.20 6.17 11.29
CA THR A 47 25.30 6.12 9.82
C THR A 47 25.14 7.50 9.20
N ASP A 48 25.53 7.62 7.93
CA ASP A 48 25.31 8.81 7.08
C ASP A 48 23.88 8.86 6.50
N ARG A 49 23.04 7.87 6.79
CA ARG A 49 21.70 7.68 6.21
C ARG A 49 20.56 7.94 7.19
N ALA A 50 20.82 8.69 8.25
CA ALA A 50 19.78 9.11 9.20
C ALA A 50 18.57 9.72 8.48
N GLY A 51 17.36 9.43 8.96
CA GLY A 51 16.12 9.91 8.31
C GLY A 51 14.90 9.06 8.64
N GLN A 52 14.77 7.88 8.02
CA GLN A 52 13.59 7.02 8.21
C GLN A 52 13.65 6.24 9.52
N VAL A 53 12.60 6.35 10.34
CA VAL A 53 12.45 5.63 11.61
C VAL A 53 11.47 4.49 11.37
N ILE A 54 12.00 3.27 11.25
CA ILE A 54 11.22 2.08 10.88
C ILE A 54 11.12 1.13 12.07
N TRP A 55 9.89 0.76 12.41
CA TRP A 55 9.54 -0.24 13.40
C TRP A 55 9.03 -1.52 12.71
N ASP A 56 9.87 -2.53 12.61
CA ASP A 56 9.49 -3.88 12.15
C ASP A 56 8.40 -4.53 13.06
N ILE A 57 7.29 -4.95 12.46
CA ILE A 57 6.22 -5.73 13.09
C ILE A 57 6.30 -7.16 12.53
N ASN A 58 6.40 -8.13 13.42
CA ASN A 58 6.48 -9.54 13.06
C ASN A 58 5.09 -10.19 13.10
N MET A 59 4.63 -10.67 11.95
CA MET A 59 3.44 -11.49 11.81
C MET A 59 3.85 -12.96 11.81
N THR A 60 3.70 -13.61 12.96
CA THR A 60 4.02 -15.03 13.07
C THR A 60 2.81 -15.86 12.64
N ILE A 61 2.90 -16.53 11.49
CA ILE A 61 1.90 -17.48 11.03
C ILE A 61 2.06 -18.75 11.89
N PRO A 62 1.05 -19.11 12.70
CA PRO A 62 1.09 -20.33 13.50
C PRO A 62 1.08 -21.58 12.61
N GLU A 63 1.51 -22.72 13.13
CA GLU A 63 1.52 -23.98 12.36
C GLU A 63 0.12 -24.35 11.84
N ASN A 64 -0.91 -24.07 12.64
CA ASN A 64 -2.31 -24.31 12.31
C ASN A 64 -3.12 -23.02 12.51
N PRO A 65 -3.08 -22.07 11.55
CA PRO A 65 -3.80 -20.81 11.67
C PRO A 65 -5.31 -21.04 11.59
N SER A 66 -6.05 -20.34 12.45
CA SER A 66 -7.50 -20.33 12.43
C SER A 66 -8.01 -19.63 11.17
N LEU A 67 -9.20 -20.03 10.72
CA LEU A 67 -9.90 -19.41 9.60
C LEU A 67 -10.66 -18.17 10.09
N GLU A 68 -10.51 -17.06 9.39
CA GLU A 68 -11.25 -15.84 9.63
C GLU A 68 -12.75 -16.04 9.32
N ALA A 69 -13.61 -15.64 10.26
CA ALA A 69 -15.05 -15.59 10.03
C ALA A 69 -15.42 -14.36 9.18
N TRP A 70 -16.29 -14.54 8.19
CA TRP A 70 -16.68 -13.43 7.31
C TRP A 70 -17.33 -12.26 8.07
N ASN A 71 -18.03 -12.55 9.16
CA ASN A 71 -18.71 -11.61 10.05
C ASN A 71 -17.99 -11.43 11.39
N ALA A 72 -16.67 -11.62 11.43
CA ALA A 72 -15.89 -11.35 12.62
C ALA A 72 -16.10 -9.90 13.07
N ASN A 73 -16.35 -9.73 14.38
CA ASN A 73 -16.52 -8.42 14.98
C ASN A 73 -15.17 -7.90 15.46
N HIS A 74 -14.47 -7.13 14.62
CA HIS A 74 -13.19 -6.55 14.99
C HIS A 74 -13.38 -5.26 15.79
N THR A 75 -12.61 -5.14 16.86
CA THR A 75 -12.56 -3.95 17.73
C THR A 75 -11.41 -3.01 17.40
N GLU A 76 -10.58 -3.38 16.42
CA GLU A 76 -9.49 -2.57 15.85
C GLU A 76 -9.41 -2.80 14.33
N PRO A 77 -8.81 -1.87 13.57
CA PRO A 77 -8.44 -2.12 12.17
C PRO A 77 -7.60 -3.39 12.03
N GLN A 78 -7.63 -4.01 10.86
CA GLN A 78 -6.92 -5.25 10.60
C GLN A 78 -6.06 -5.09 9.35
N GLN A 79 -4.89 -5.73 9.32
CA GLN A 79 -4.07 -5.82 8.12
C GLN A 79 -4.32 -7.13 7.37
N MET A 80 -4.34 -7.04 6.05
CA MET A 80 -4.51 -8.15 5.12
C MET A 80 -3.28 -8.27 4.24
N PHE A 81 -2.82 -9.49 3.98
CA PHE A 81 -1.60 -9.71 3.20
C PHE A 81 -1.61 -11.07 2.50
N GLY A 82 -0.82 -11.18 1.43
CA GLY A 82 -0.58 -12.44 0.74
C GLY A 82 0.74 -13.06 1.19
N PHE A 83 0.75 -14.36 1.48
CA PHE A 83 1.99 -15.10 1.76
C PHE A 83 1.84 -16.58 1.41
N ASN A 84 2.86 -17.20 0.81
CA ASN A 84 2.88 -18.63 0.46
C ASN A 84 1.56 -19.14 -0.18
N LYS A 85 1.05 -18.39 -1.15
CA LYS A 85 -0.20 -18.64 -1.92
C LYS A 85 -1.51 -18.54 -1.13
N ASN A 86 -1.48 -18.17 0.14
CA ASN A 86 -2.68 -17.85 0.91
C ASN A 86 -2.79 -16.34 1.11
N TYR A 87 -3.99 -15.91 1.47
CA TYR A 87 -4.25 -14.57 1.99
C TYR A 87 -4.60 -14.67 3.47
N TYR A 88 -4.05 -13.76 4.25
CA TYR A 88 -4.19 -13.71 5.71
C TYR A 88 -4.78 -12.37 6.14
N ILE A 89 -5.26 -12.35 7.37
CA ILE A 89 -5.66 -11.16 8.12
C ILE A 89 -5.04 -11.22 9.52
N ALA A 90 -4.63 -10.10 10.08
CA ALA A 90 -4.01 -9.99 11.40
C ALA A 90 -4.35 -8.65 12.06
N ASN A 91 -4.15 -8.56 13.37
CA ASN A 91 -4.22 -7.29 14.11
C ASN A 91 -3.07 -6.36 13.70
N MET A 92 -3.23 -5.05 13.92
CA MET A 92 -2.25 -4.03 13.50
C MET A 92 -0.87 -4.20 14.17
N ASP A 93 -0.81 -4.82 15.34
CA ASP A 93 0.44 -5.15 16.03
C ASP A 93 1.11 -6.45 15.54
N GLY A 94 0.53 -7.11 14.54
CA GLY A 94 1.00 -8.38 13.97
C GLY A 94 0.51 -9.63 14.69
N SER A 95 -0.31 -9.50 15.73
CA SER A 95 -0.91 -10.62 16.45
C SER A 95 -2.14 -11.21 15.74
N ASP A 96 -2.63 -12.35 16.24
CA ASP A 96 -3.84 -13.05 15.76
C ASP A 96 -3.90 -13.26 14.24
N VAL A 97 -2.82 -13.83 13.68
CA VAL A 97 -2.71 -14.13 12.25
C VAL A 97 -3.65 -15.28 11.88
N ARG A 98 -4.61 -14.98 11.00
CA ARG A 98 -5.67 -15.87 10.55
C ARG A 98 -5.67 -16.01 9.03
N ILE A 99 -6.14 -17.15 8.54
CA ILE A 99 -6.35 -17.34 7.10
C ILE A 99 -7.62 -16.60 6.69
N LEU A 100 -7.51 -15.75 5.67
CA LEU A 100 -8.64 -15.10 5.03
C LEU A 100 -9.13 -15.94 3.85
N VAL A 101 -8.22 -16.34 2.95
CA VAL A 101 -8.50 -17.19 1.78
C VAL A 101 -7.35 -18.16 1.56
N TYR A 102 -7.65 -19.46 1.42
CA TYR A 102 -6.65 -20.45 1.01
C TYR A 102 -6.37 -20.35 -0.48
N GLY A 103 -5.10 -20.48 -0.88
CA GLY A 103 -4.74 -20.55 -2.30
C GLY A 103 -5.42 -21.70 -3.05
N LEU A 104 -5.68 -22.82 -2.36
CA LEU A 104 -6.36 -23.96 -2.98
C LEU A 104 -7.81 -23.65 -3.41
N GLU A 105 -8.43 -22.62 -2.82
CA GLU A 105 -9.77 -22.17 -3.20
C GLU A 105 -9.74 -21.30 -4.47
N ILE A 106 -8.56 -20.90 -4.91
CA ILE A 106 -8.32 -20.05 -6.08
C ILE A 106 -7.79 -20.94 -7.23
N PRO A 107 -8.20 -20.72 -8.51
CA PRO A 107 -7.78 -21.58 -9.62
C PRO A 107 -6.25 -21.70 -9.74
N LYS A 108 -5.73 -22.92 -10.00
CA LYS A 108 -4.30 -23.17 -10.20
C LYS A 108 -3.72 -22.25 -11.30
N ASN A 109 -2.51 -21.72 -11.08
CA ASN A 109 -1.75 -20.83 -12.00
C ASN A 109 -2.14 -19.32 -11.96
N THR A 110 -2.58 -18.83 -10.81
CA THR A 110 -3.04 -17.43 -10.61
C THR A 110 -2.04 -16.51 -9.88
N TYR A 111 -0.84 -16.99 -9.53
CA TYR A 111 -0.04 -16.30 -8.50
C TYR A 111 1.12 -15.46 -9.07
N ARG A 112 1.00 -14.14 -8.93
CA ARG A 112 2.06 -13.34 -8.32
C ARG A 112 1.46 -12.69 -7.07
N LEU A 113 1.97 -13.08 -5.91
CA LEU A 113 1.56 -12.56 -4.59
C LEU A 113 2.23 -11.21 -4.28
N GLU A 114 2.74 -10.53 -5.30
CA GLU A 114 3.55 -9.31 -5.12
C GLU A 114 2.68 -8.05 -4.94
N ASP A 115 1.38 -8.12 -5.27
CA ASP A 115 0.48 -6.96 -5.18
C ASP A 115 -0.49 -7.11 -3.99
N ALA A 116 -0.38 -6.24 -2.98
CA ALA A 116 -1.32 -6.08 -1.84
C ALA A 116 -2.75 -5.62 -2.23
N SER A 117 -3.15 -5.89 -3.45
CA SER A 117 -4.44 -5.54 -4.03
C SER A 117 -5.58 -6.44 -3.54
N ILE A 118 -5.51 -6.84 -2.26
CA ILE A 118 -6.60 -7.44 -1.52
C ILE A 118 -7.44 -6.35 -0.87
N VAL A 119 -8.73 -6.30 -1.22
CA VAL A 119 -9.66 -5.31 -0.65
C VAL A 119 -10.90 -6.04 -0.18
N ARG A 120 -11.31 -5.79 1.06
CA ARG A 120 -12.52 -6.36 1.66
C ARG A 120 -13.68 -5.36 1.53
N SER A 121 -14.88 -5.85 1.21
CA SER A 121 -16.07 -5.01 1.14
C SER A 121 -16.36 -4.36 2.49
N TYR A 122 -17.14 -3.27 2.47
CA TYR A 122 -17.52 -2.53 3.66
C TYR A 122 -18.09 -3.42 4.76
N ASP A 123 -19.01 -4.34 4.41
CA ASP A 123 -19.67 -5.27 5.32
C ASP A 123 -18.79 -6.46 5.77
N GLY A 124 -17.59 -6.58 5.21
CA GLY A 124 -16.65 -7.66 5.51
C GLY A 124 -16.89 -8.96 4.76
N ARG A 125 -17.95 -9.11 3.95
CA ARG A 125 -18.31 -10.40 3.35
C ARG A 125 -17.50 -10.74 2.11
N TYR A 126 -17.22 -9.77 1.25
CA TYR A 126 -16.61 -9.99 -0.06
C TYR A 126 -15.14 -9.57 -0.05
N VAL A 127 -14.30 -10.34 -0.73
CA VAL A 127 -12.89 -10.02 -0.90
C VAL A 127 -12.56 -9.95 -2.38
N LYS A 128 -12.08 -8.79 -2.82
CA LYS A 128 -11.48 -8.60 -4.13
C LYS A 128 -10.05 -9.13 -4.10
N LEU A 129 -9.75 -10.03 -5.03
CA LEU A 129 -8.42 -10.57 -5.28
C LEU A 129 -8.03 -10.25 -6.72
N ARG A 130 -6.91 -9.53 -6.91
CA ARG A 130 -6.35 -9.28 -8.24
C ARG A 130 -5.33 -10.35 -8.59
N ARG A 131 -5.41 -10.88 -9.81
CA ARG A 131 -4.46 -11.85 -10.36
C ARG A 131 -3.33 -11.19 -11.15
N ASN A 132 -3.68 -10.16 -11.93
CA ASN A 132 -2.82 -9.36 -12.80
C ASN A 132 -3.62 -8.15 -13.37
N ASN A 133 -3.11 -7.47 -14.41
CA ASN A 133 -3.80 -6.34 -15.05
C ASN A 133 -5.12 -6.71 -15.79
N SER A 134 -5.55 -7.97 -15.81
CA SER A 134 -6.67 -8.42 -16.65
C SER A 134 -7.73 -9.25 -15.91
N ASP A 135 -7.33 -10.07 -14.93
CA ASP A 135 -8.22 -10.98 -14.19
C ASP A 135 -8.36 -10.61 -12.71
N CYS A 136 -9.60 -10.40 -12.27
CA CYS A 136 -9.98 -10.05 -10.90
C CYS A 136 -11.08 -11.01 -10.48
N PHE A 137 -11.05 -11.44 -9.22
CA PHE A 137 -12.07 -12.30 -8.66
C PHE A 137 -12.62 -11.66 -7.40
N ILE A 138 -13.92 -11.84 -7.20
CA ILE A 138 -14.55 -11.52 -5.92
C ILE A 138 -14.85 -12.86 -5.26
N PHE A 139 -14.42 -12.98 -4.02
CA PHE A 139 -14.59 -14.16 -3.20
C PHE A 139 -15.60 -13.84 -2.10
N ASP A 140 -16.68 -14.62 -2.00
CA ASP A 140 -17.65 -14.51 -0.91
C ASP A 140 -17.13 -15.33 0.28
N LEU A 141 -16.72 -14.67 1.36
CA LEU A 141 -16.19 -15.34 2.54
C LEU A 141 -17.26 -16.16 3.28
N LYS A 142 -18.54 -15.84 3.11
CA LYS A 142 -19.64 -16.57 3.76
C LYS A 142 -19.88 -17.92 3.11
N THR A 143 -19.98 -17.96 1.79
CA THR A 143 -20.23 -19.19 1.02
C THR A 143 -18.95 -19.91 0.61
N ARG A 144 -17.81 -19.21 0.67
CA ARG A 144 -16.50 -19.64 0.14
C ARG A 144 -16.50 -19.87 -1.37
N GLU A 145 -17.42 -19.21 -2.08
CA GLU A 145 -17.56 -19.31 -3.53
C GLU A 145 -16.99 -18.09 -4.24
N LYS A 146 -16.56 -18.31 -5.49
CA LYS A 146 -16.07 -17.25 -6.38
C LYS A 146 -17.24 -16.67 -7.16
N ILE A 147 -17.39 -15.36 -7.08
CA ILE A 147 -18.28 -14.62 -7.96
C ILE A 147 -17.49 -14.31 -9.23
N LYS A 148 -17.87 -14.95 -10.34
CA LYS A 148 -17.16 -14.80 -11.61
C LYS A 148 -17.48 -13.45 -12.25
N THR A 149 -16.63 -12.47 -12.01
CA THR A 149 -16.57 -11.24 -12.79
C THR A 149 -15.80 -11.49 -14.09
N LYS A 150 -16.26 -10.96 -15.23
CA LYS A 150 -15.66 -11.27 -16.55
C LYS A 150 -14.34 -10.53 -16.81
N TYR A 151 -14.18 -9.29 -16.31
CA TYR A 151 -13.02 -8.43 -16.59
C TYR A 151 -12.63 -7.63 -15.36
N CYS A 152 -11.33 -7.36 -15.18
CA CYS A 152 -10.84 -6.46 -14.12
C CYS A 152 -11.24 -5.01 -14.34
N GLY A 153 -11.33 -4.52 -15.58
CA GLY A 153 -11.62 -3.11 -15.88
C GLY A 153 -10.91 -2.09 -14.97
N HIS A 154 -11.50 -0.91 -14.81
CA HIS A 154 -11.36 -0.15 -13.57
C HIS A 154 -12.45 -0.65 -12.62
N PHE A 155 -12.06 -1.25 -11.49
CA PHE A 155 -12.95 -1.93 -10.56
C PHE A 155 -13.04 -1.15 -9.26
N MET A 156 -14.25 -0.69 -8.92
CA MET A 156 -14.55 -0.01 -7.67
C MET A 156 -15.50 -0.88 -6.86
N PRO A 157 -14.99 -1.59 -5.82
CA PRO A 157 -15.88 -2.22 -4.86
C PRO A 157 -16.58 -1.10 -4.09
N SER A 158 -17.89 -1.24 -3.89
CA SER A 158 -18.65 -0.45 -2.94
C SER A 158 -19.23 -1.38 -1.87
N ARG A 159 -20.07 -0.83 -0.99
CA ARG A 159 -20.55 -1.53 0.21
C ARG A 159 -21.15 -2.92 -0.04
N ASN A 160 -21.78 -3.17 -1.20
CA ASN A 160 -22.34 -4.48 -1.61
C ASN A 160 -22.34 -4.70 -3.13
N GLU A 161 -21.73 -3.81 -3.87
CA GLU A 161 -21.78 -3.81 -5.33
C GLU A 161 -20.37 -3.59 -5.85
N THR A 162 -20.17 -3.84 -7.12
CA THR A 162 -18.98 -3.32 -7.79
C THR A 162 -19.36 -2.62 -9.06
N TYR A 163 -18.73 -1.49 -9.28
CA TYR A 163 -18.80 -0.76 -10.52
C TYR A 163 -17.56 -1.09 -11.32
N MET A 164 -17.75 -1.35 -12.61
CA MET A 164 -16.67 -1.61 -13.53
C MET A 164 -16.85 -0.90 -14.85
N GLU A 165 -15.74 -0.39 -15.37
CA GLU A 165 -15.65 -0.04 -16.77
C GLU A 165 -15.14 -1.26 -17.56
N LEU A 166 -15.99 -1.80 -18.44
CA LEU A 166 -15.66 -2.97 -19.26
C LEU A 166 -14.82 -2.58 -20.49
N SER A 167 -13.84 -3.40 -20.86
CA SER A 167 -13.15 -3.26 -22.16
C SER A 167 -14.05 -3.74 -23.31
N ASP A 168 -13.92 -3.08 -24.47
CA ASP A 168 -14.47 -3.31 -25.84
C ASP A 168 -15.62 -4.32 -26.12
N PRO A 169 -16.48 -4.04 -27.13
CA PRO A 169 -16.37 -2.97 -28.14
C PRO A 169 -17.05 -1.64 -27.75
N HIS A 170 -17.56 -1.52 -26.53
CA HIS A 170 -18.50 -0.46 -26.15
C HIS A 170 -18.19 0.24 -24.84
N ARG A 171 -16.97 0.07 -24.30
CA ARG A 171 -16.47 0.68 -23.04
C ARG A 171 -17.58 1.16 -22.11
N MET A 172 -18.29 0.20 -21.52
CA MET A 172 -19.52 0.44 -20.75
C MET A 172 -19.21 0.53 -19.28
N ILE A 173 -20.00 1.31 -18.56
CA ILE A 173 -20.11 1.22 -17.11
C ILE A 173 -21.14 0.13 -16.81
N ALA A 174 -20.73 -0.86 -16.01
CA ALA A 174 -21.59 -1.88 -15.49
C ALA A 174 -21.52 -1.91 -13.96
N LYS A 175 -22.64 -2.25 -13.34
CA LYS A 175 -22.77 -2.56 -11.93
C LYS A 175 -22.99 -4.05 -11.77
N TYR A 176 -22.35 -4.65 -10.78
CA TYR A 176 -22.60 -6.03 -10.38
C TYR A 176 -23.06 -6.06 -8.94
N ASP A 177 -24.20 -6.70 -8.71
CA ASP A 177 -24.67 -7.04 -7.36
C ASP A 177 -23.85 -8.23 -6.85
N LEU A 178 -23.17 -8.06 -5.71
CA LEU A 178 -22.27 -9.10 -5.19
C LEU A 178 -23.01 -10.27 -4.55
N ALA A 179 -24.28 -10.09 -4.15
CA ALA A 179 -25.07 -11.16 -3.53
C ALA A 179 -25.62 -12.14 -4.56
N THR A 180 -26.02 -11.64 -5.72
CA THR A 180 -26.67 -12.38 -6.80
C THR A 180 -25.72 -12.70 -7.95
N GLY A 181 -24.64 -11.92 -8.09
CA GLY A 181 -23.77 -11.93 -9.27
C GLY A 181 -24.42 -11.33 -10.52
N GLU A 182 -25.59 -10.70 -10.38
CA GLU A 182 -26.31 -10.09 -11.49
C GLU A 182 -25.54 -8.88 -12.04
N LYS A 183 -25.45 -8.79 -13.36
CA LYS A 183 -24.87 -7.66 -14.08
C LYS A 183 -25.98 -6.72 -14.53
N ILE A 184 -25.84 -5.45 -14.18
CA ILE A 184 -26.67 -4.35 -14.66
C ILE A 184 -25.79 -3.45 -15.53
N GLU A 185 -26.19 -3.23 -16.79
CA GLU A 185 -25.52 -2.28 -17.68
C GLU A 185 -26.05 -0.87 -17.37
N LEU A 186 -25.17 0.03 -16.98
CA LEU A 186 -25.55 1.38 -16.54
C LEU A 186 -25.49 2.38 -17.69
N ALA A 187 -24.37 2.41 -18.42
CA ALA A 187 -24.18 3.35 -19.53
C ALA A 187 -23.10 2.86 -20.50
N ASN A 188 -23.18 3.33 -21.74
CA ASN A 188 -22.17 3.14 -22.78
C ASN A 188 -21.88 4.52 -23.41
N THR A 189 -20.64 4.79 -23.81
CA THR A 189 -20.25 6.06 -24.44
C THR A 189 -21.06 6.38 -25.70
N SER A 190 -21.62 5.38 -26.39
CA SER A 190 -22.49 5.57 -27.55
C SER A 190 -23.95 5.92 -27.22
N THR A 191 -24.37 5.82 -25.96
CA THR A 191 -25.77 6.00 -25.52
C THR A 191 -25.88 6.98 -24.35
N LEU A 192 -24.95 7.92 -24.21
CA LEU A 192 -24.98 8.96 -23.18
C LEU A 192 -26.09 9.99 -23.48
N GLU A 193 -27.34 9.56 -23.27
CA GLU A 193 -28.54 10.38 -23.45
C GLU A 193 -28.50 11.61 -22.54
N GLY A 194 -28.96 12.76 -23.05
CA GLY A 194 -29.00 14.01 -22.30
C GLY A 194 -27.67 14.74 -22.15
N VAL A 195 -26.53 14.14 -22.54
CA VAL A 195 -25.22 14.81 -22.48
C VAL A 195 -25.00 15.68 -23.73
N PRO A 196 -24.86 17.02 -23.61
CA PRO A 196 -24.71 17.89 -24.75
C PRO A 196 -23.33 17.74 -25.40
N VAL A 197 -23.33 17.36 -26.68
CA VAL A 197 -22.15 17.21 -27.54
C VAL A 197 -22.39 17.88 -28.89
N ALA A 198 -21.39 18.58 -29.40
CA ALA A 198 -21.48 19.20 -30.72
C ALA A 198 -21.67 18.14 -31.81
N LYS A 199 -22.46 18.47 -32.85
CA LYS A 199 -22.74 17.57 -33.97
C LYS A 199 -21.43 17.06 -34.60
N GLY A 200 -21.33 15.74 -34.78
CA GLY A 200 -20.15 15.09 -35.36
C GLY A 200 -19.03 14.79 -34.36
N LYS A 201 -19.20 15.11 -33.08
CA LYS A 201 -18.28 14.69 -32.02
C LYS A 201 -18.79 13.46 -31.27
N PHE A 202 -17.86 12.67 -30.75
CA PHE A 202 -18.15 11.41 -30.07
C PHE A 202 -17.39 11.26 -28.76
N PHE A 203 -17.95 10.49 -27.83
CA PHE A 203 -17.28 10.14 -26.58
C PHE A 203 -16.46 8.87 -26.70
N ARG A 204 -15.24 8.90 -26.19
CA ARG A 204 -14.41 7.73 -25.97
C ARG A 204 -13.97 7.70 -24.52
N SER A 205 -14.22 6.60 -23.83
CA SER A 205 -13.80 6.49 -22.44
C SER A 205 -12.28 6.53 -22.27
N THR A 206 -11.79 7.22 -21.24
CA THR A 206 -10.37 7.17 -20.87
C THR A 206 -10.02 5.92 -20.06
N GLY A 207 -10.99 5.07 -19.74
CA GLY A 207 -10.83 3.98 -18.79
C GLY A 207 -11.08 4.42 -17.35
N SER A 208 -11.28 5.71 -17.06
CA SER A 208 -11.23 6.20 -15.68
C SER A 208 -12.60 6.61 -15.18
N MET A 209 -13.01 6.05 -14.04
CA MET A 209 -14.22 6.43 -13.34
C MET A 209 -13.95 6.62 -11.84
N LEU A 210 -14.87 7.31 -11.18
CA LEU A 210 -14.95 7.48 -9.73
C LEU A 210 -16.41 7.24 -9.30
N VAL A 211 -16.61 6.59 -8.16
CA VAL A 211 -17.94 6.36 -7.60
C VAL A 211 -17.97 6.81 -6.15
N ASP A 212 -18.93 7.67 -5.84
CA ASP A 212 -19.27 8.09 -4.50
C ASP A 212 -20.70 7.63 -4.20
N VAL A 213 -20.79 6.47 -3.56
CA VAL A 213 -22.08 5.86 -3.20
C VAL A 213 -22.83 6.63 -2.12
N ASN A 214 -22.13 7.42 -1.30
CA ASN A 214 -22.75 8.16 -0.20
C ASN A 214 -23.54 9.37 -0.72
N ASN A 215 -23.02 10.02 -1.77
CA ASN A 215 -23.66 11.18 -2.39
C ASN A 215 -24.39 10.85 -3.70
N ASP A 216 -24.51 9.56 -4.04
CA ASP A 216 -25.19 9.09 -5.25
C ASP A 216 -24.58 9.72 -6.52
N ARG A 217 -23.25 9.65 -6.63
CA ARG A 217 -22.48 10.24 -7.73
C ARG A 217 -21.57 9.25 -8.44
N LEU A 218 -21.56 9.36 -9.76
CA LEU A 218 -20.58 8.74 -10.63
C LEU A 218 -19.88 9.81 -11.45
N PHE A 219 -18.55 9.79 -11.45
CA PHE A 219 -17.76 10.65 -12.32
C PHE A 219 -17.07 9.79 -13.36
N TRP A 220 -17.33 10.08 -14.64
CA TRP A 220 -16.75 9.35 -15.75
C TRP A 220 -15.89 10.24 -16.60
N ARG A 221 -14.65 9.84 -16.81
CA ARG A 221 -13.70 10.59 -17.60
C ARG A 221 -13.68 10.06 -19.03
N VAL A 222 -13.89 10.98 -19.97
CA VAL A 222 -14.00 10.68 -21.39
C VAL A 222 -13.20 11.68 -22.22
N TYR A 223 -12.75 11.25 -23.38
CA TYR A 223 -12.30 12.10 -24.47
C TYR A 223 -13.50 12.46 -25.34
N ILE A 224 -13.55 13.71 -25.80
CA ILE A 224 -14.42 14.16 -26.88
C ILE A 224 -13.59 14.22 -28.15
N LEU A 225 -13.98 13.42 -29.15
CA LEU A 225 -13.28 13.27 -30.42
C LEU A 225 -14.03 13.97 -31.55
N ASN A 226 -13.29 14.46 -32.55
CA ASN A 226 -13.85 15.19 -33.70
C ASN A 226 -14.26 14.27 -34.88
N ASN A 227 -13.88 13.00 -34.88
CA ASN A 227 -14.22 12.02 -35.92
C ASN A 227 -14.88 10.76 -35.31
N ASP A 228 -15.76 10.10 -36.06
CA ASP A 228 -16.44 8.83 -35.68
C ASP A 228 -15.50 7.61 -35.74
N GLU A 229 -14.20 7.82 -35.99
CA GLU A 229 -13.20 6.76 -35.90
C GLU A 229 -12.93 6.45 -34.43
N ARG A 230 -13.79 5.61 -33.85
CA ARG A 230 -13.69 5.11 -32.46
C ARG A 230 -12.36 4.42 -32.16
N ASP A 231 -11.62 4.02 -33.21
CA ASP A 231 -10.31 3.38 -33.17
C ASP A 231 -9.14 4.30 -33.57
N ALA A 232 -9.39 5.57 -33.90
CA ALA A 232 -8.32 6.49 -34.25
C ALA A 232 -7.31 6.62 -33.08
N PRO A 233 -5.99 6.67 -33.37
CA PRO A 233 -5.01 6.98 -32.34
C PRO A 233 -5.30 8.36 -31.74
N LEU A 234 -4.98 8.56 -30.47
CA LEU A 234 -5.10 9.86 -29.82
C LEU A 234 -3.94 10.75 -30.30
N TRP A 235 -4.21 11.88 -30.95
CA TRP A 235 -3.22 12.74 -31.63
C TRP A 235 -3.08 14.14 -31.02
N GLY A 236 -3.74 14.43 -29.89
CA GLY A 236 -3.49 15.62 -29.08
C GLY A 236 -4.51 16.75 -29.21
N ASP A 237 -5.50 16.62 -30.10
CA ASP A 237 -6.62 17.58 -30.27
C ASP A 237 -7.87 17.19 -29.46
N GLU A 238 -7.78 16.16 -28.61
CA GLU A 238 -8.91 15.65 -27.83
C GLU A 238 -9.21 16.49 -26.59
N GLU A 239 -10.46 16.88 -26.42
CA GLU A 239 -10.91 17.51 -25.17
C GLU A 239 -11.16 16.41 -24.14
N LYS A 240 -10.34 16.35 -23.09
CA LYS A 240 -10.55 15.45 -21.95
C LYS A 240 -11.50 16.11 -20.95
N VAL A 241 -12.64 15.49 -20.70
CA VAL A 241 -13.66 16.01 -19.78
C VAL A 241 -14.04 14.98 -18.73
N THR A 242 -14.52 15.47 -17.59
CA THR A 242 -15.15 14.66 -16.56
C THR A 242 -16.66 14.92 -16.59
N LEU A 243 -17.43 13.88 -16.83
CA LEU A 243 -18.89 13.91 -16.78
C LEU A 243 -19.34 13.43 -15.40
N GLU A 244 -20.36 14.08 -14.85
CA GLU A 244 -20.99 13.72 -13.59
C GLU A 244 -22.40 13.21 -13.83
N PHE A 245 -22.73 12.09 -13.20
CA PHE A 245 -24.02 11.43 -13.26
C PHE A 245 -24.52 11.15 -11.86
N GLN A 246 -25.84 11.12 -11.71
CA GLN A 246 -26.48 10.50 -10.57
C GLN A 246 -26.28 8.98 -10.68
N LEU A 247 -25.76 8.35 -9.62
CA LEU A 247 -25.36 6.94 -9.68
C LEU A 247 -26.56 5.99 -9.77
N SER A 248 -27.67 6.30 -9.10
CA SER A 248 -28.85 5.45 -9.00
C SER A 248 -29.55 5.15 -10.32
N ASP A 249 -29.57 6.12 -11.23
CA ASP A 249 -30.34 6.08 -12.47
C ASP A 249 -29.54 6.54 -13.72
N MET A 250 -28.28 6.92 -13.53
CA MET A 250 -27.40 7.48 -14.56
C MET A 250 -27.90 8.78 -15.18
N THR A 251 -28.76 9.54 -14.49
CA THR A 251 -29.19 10.86 -14.93
C THR A 251 -27.98 11.80 -15.01
N TYR A 252 -27.77 12.44 -16.16
CA TYR A 252 -26.67 13.38 -16.36
C TYR A 252 -26.84 14.64 -15.51
N ILE A 253 -25.82 14.99 -14.73
CA ILE A 253 -25.80 16.17 -13.87
C ILE A 253 -25.08 17.32 -14.57
N GLY A 254 -23.91 17.06 -15.16
CA GLY A 254 -23.11 18.12 -15.77
C GLY A 254 -21.68 17.73 -16.11
N ARG A 255 -20.93 18.70 -16.65
CA ARG A 255 -19.47 18.60 -16.76
C ARG A 255 -18.88 19.06 -15.43
N ASN A 256 -18.10 18.20 -14.77
CA ASN A 256 -17.45 18.55 -13.52
C ASN A 256 -16.02 19.05 -13.78
N THR A 257 -15.80 20.33 -13.53
CA THR A 257 -14.49 20.98 -13.63
C THR A 257 -13.79 21.17 -12.29
N ARG A 258 -14.47 20.85 -11.18
CA ARG A 258 -13.95 21.04 -9.82
C ARG A 258 -13.05 19.89 -9.39
N LEU A 259 -13.26 18.68 -9.93
CA LEU A 259 -12.38 17.55 -9.68
C LEU A 259 -10.98 17.78 -10.28
N PRO A 260 -9.91 17.75 -9.47
CA PRO A 260 -8.56 17.82 -10.02
C PRO A 260 -8.27 16.69 -11.03
N ILE A 261 -7.45 16.99 -12.05
CA ILE A 261 -7.18 16.07 -13.16
C ILE A 261 -6.52 14.76 -12.69
N ASN A 262 -5.90 14.74 -11.53
CA ASN A 262 -5.02 13.68 -11.03
C ASN A 262 -5.70 12.78 -9.98
N CYS A 263 -7.01 12.93 -9.76
CA CYS A 263 -7.76 12.17 -8.73
C CYS A 263 -8.25 10.79 -9.16
N PHE A 264 -8.19 10.48 -10.45
CA PHE A 264 -8.79 9.25 -11.02
C PHE A 264 -7.88 8.02 -10.91
N GLU A 265 -6.66 8.20 -10.40
CA GLU A 265 -5.62 7.17 -10.43
C GLU A 265 -5.62 6.31 -9.16
N ARG A 266 -6.28 6.76 -8.07
CA ARG A 266 -6.14 6.11 -6.75
C ARG A 266 -7.39 6.01 -5.87
N ALA A 267 -8.52 6.61 -6.24
CA ALA A 267 -9.72 6.50 -5.42
C ALA A 267 -10.15 5.02 -5.34
N GLN A 268 -9.97 4.44 -4.16
CA GLN A 268 -10.62 3.19 -3.77
C GLN A 268 -11.85 3.57 -2.92
N ASP A 269 -12.56 2.61 -2.35
CA ASP A 269 -13.79 2.74 -1.53
C ASP A 269 -13.57 3.61 -0.26
N GLU A 270 -13.26 4.89 -0.47
CA GLU A 270 -12.88 5.87 0.54
C GLU A 270 -13.91 7.01 0.56
N ASP A 271 -14.20 7.53 1.75
CA ASP A 271 -15.10 8.67 1.93
C ASP A 271 -14.45 10.01 1.52
N TYR A 272 -13.31 9.98 0.81
CA TYR A 272 -12.57 11.12 0.31
C TYR A 272 -11.86 10.82 -1.02
N LEU A 273 -11.48 11.89 -1.72
CA LEU A 273 -10.72 11.86 -2.96
C LEU A 273 -9.22 11.93 -2.67
N VAL A 274 -8.41 11.05 -3.27
CA VAL A 274 -6.95 11.19 -3.27
C VAL A 274 -6.47 11.56 -4.66
N CYS A 275 -5.76 12.66 -4.77
CA CYS A 275 -5.21 13.14 -6.02
C CYS A 275 -3.69 13.22 -5.94
N GLU A 276 -3.02 12.67 -6.95
CA GLU A 276 -1.56 12.69 -7.00
C GLU A 276 -1.03 14.13 -7.05
N GLY A 277 0.13 14.42 -6.44
CA GLY A 277 0.75 15.74 -6.54
C GLY A 277 1.13 16.12 -7.98
N ARG A 278 0.90 17.38 -8.41
CA ARG A 278 1.38 17.85 -9.74
C ARG A 278 2.90 18.01 -9.72
N SER A 279 3.58 17.36 -10.67
CA SER A 279 4.93 17.78 -11.09
C SER A 279 4.83 19.15 -11.76
N GLN A 280 5.05 20.24 -11.01
CA GLN A 280 5.54 21.45 -11.64
C GLN A 280 7.01 21.22 -12.01
N ASN A 281 7.45 21.71 -13.17
CA ASN A 281 8.72 21.42 -13.85
C ASN A 281 10.04 21.68 -13.07
N ASN A 282 10.01 21.84 -11.74
CA ASN A 282 11.14 22.26 -10.92
C ASN A 282 11.35 21.39 -9.65
N GLY A 283 11.26 20.06 -9.75
CA GLY A 283 11.97 19.14 -8.84
C GLY A 283 11.63 19.17 -7.34
N HIS A 284 10.47 19.70 -6.93
CA HIS A 284 10.01 19.61 -5.54
C HIS A 284 9.04 18.44 -5.33
N GLU A 285 9.12 17.86 -4.14
CA GLU A 285 8.49 16.60 -3.71
C GLU A 285 7.00 16.51 -4.05
N LYS A 286 6.63 15.32 -4.53
CA LYS A 286 5.27 14.94 -4.85
C LYS A 286 4.59 14.50 -3.55
N ASN A 287 3.65 15.30 -3.08
CA ASN A 287 2.76 14.88 -2.03
C ASN A 287 1.38 14.71 -2.63
N ASP A 288 0.79 13.54 -2.40
CA ASP A 288 -0.61 13.34 -2.67
C ASP A 288 -1.44 14.26 -1.76
N THR A 289 -2.64 14.63 -2.20
CA THR A 289 -3.56 15.46 -1.41
C THR A 289 -4.92 14.80 -1.35
N ALA A 290 -5.49 14.76 -0.14
CA ALA A 290 -6.85 14.33 0.09
C ALA A 290 -7.83 15.50 -0.06
N TYR A 291 -8.97 15.28 -0.69
CA TYR A 291 -10.04 16.27 -0.91
C TYR A 291 -11.40 15.71 -0.51
N SER A 292 -12.32 16.59 -0.18
CA SER A 292 -13.71 16.21 0.09
C SER A 292 -14.46 15.88 -1.21
N TRP A 293 -15.31 14.84 -1.20
CA TRP A 293 -16.25 14.61 -2.30
C TRP A 293 -17.25 15.76 -2.48
N LEU A 294 -17.71 16.35 -1.38
CA LEU A 294 -18.69 17.44 -1.37
C LEU A 294 -18.10 18.78 -1.84
N ASP A 295 -16.80 18.96 -1.59
CA ASP A 295 -16.06 20.17 -1.97
C ASP A 295 -14.65 19.79 -2.45
N PRO A 296 -14.53 19.36 -3.72
CA PRO A 296 -13.26 18.89 -4.29
C PRO A 296 -12.17 19.96 -4.40
N GLU A 297 -12.48 21.23 -4.16
CA GLU A 297 -11.51 22.32 -4.13
C GLU A 297 -10.87 22.48 -2.73
N LYS A 298 -11.53 21.95 -1.68
CA LYS A 298 -11.04 21.99 -0.32
C LYS A 298 -10.19 20.76 -0.01
N SER A 299 -8.88 20.98 0.18
CA SER A 299 -8.00 19.93 0.68
C SER A 299 -8.31 19.59 2.14
N LEU A 300 -8.40 18.30 2.43
CA LEU A 300 -8.56 17.75 3.77
C LEU A 300 -7.20 17.54 4.44
N ASP A 301 -6.23 17.04 3.69
CA ASP A 301 -4.89 16.71 4.20
C ASP A 301 -3.88 16.59 3.05
N VAL A 302 -2.59 16.70 3.37
CA VAL A 302 -1.47 16.50 2.44
C VAL A 302 -0.63 15.35 2.96
N PHE A 303 -0.44 14.32 2.13
CA PHE A 303 0.27 13.12 2.53
C PHE A 303 1.78 13.36 2.64
N PRO A 304 2.46 12.73 3.60
CA PRO A 304 3.88 12.96 3.82
C PRO A 304 4.79 12.31 2.76
N GLN A 305 4.25 11.45 1.89
CA GLN A 305 4.92 10.78 0.76
C GLN A 305 3.88 10.37 -0.30
N ASP A 306 4.35 9.92 -1.46
CA ASP A 306 3.52 9.33 -2.53
C ASP A 306 2.96 7.95 -2.13
N HIS A 307 1.81 7.59 -2.69
CA HIS A 307 1.13 6.28 -2.59
C HIS A 307 0.56 5.97 -1.19
N ILE A 308 0.16 7.02 -0.49
CA ILE A 308 -0.37 6.92 0.87
C ILE A 308 -1.88 7.16 0.92
N LYS A 309 -2.59 6.43 1.78
CA LYS A 309 -3.96 6.68 2.21
C LYS A 309 -3.99 7.18 3.67
N ALA A 310 -4.98 7.99 4.02
CA ALA A 310 -5.21 8.37 5.41
C ALA A 310 -6.05 7.28 6.09
N LEU A 311 -5.52 6.72 7.19
CA LEU A 311 -6.36 6.01 8.14
C LEU A 311 -7.07 7.04 9.04
N GLN A 312 -6.33 8.03 9.51
CA GLN A 312 -6.86 9.19 10.24
C GLN A 312 -6.03 10.42 9.86
N PHE A 313 -6.67 11.43 9.28
CA PHE A 313 -6.00 12.65 8.83
C PHE A 313 -5.17 13.30 9.94
N GLY A 314 -3.95 13.73 9.59
CA GLY A 314 -2.97 14.32 10.52
C GLY A 314 -2.39 13.37 11.57
N LYS A 315 -2.72 12.07 11.54
CA LYS A 315 -2.32 11.12 12.60
C LYS A 315 -1.72 9.83 12.05
N TRP A 316 -2.46 9.12 11.21
CA TRP A 316 -2.14 7.77 10.77
C TRP A 316 -2.38 7.62 9.29
N TYR A 317 -1.39 7.04 8.64
CA TYR A 317 -1.31 6.93 7.19
C TYR A 317 -0.90 5.51 6.81
N PHE A 318 -1.30 5.05 5.64
CA PHE A 318 -1.03 3.70 5.16
C PHE A 318 -0.46 3.75 3.74
N SER A 319 0.58 2.95 3.49
CA SER A 319 1.12 2.64 2.17
C SER A 319 1.06 1.13 1.99
N GLU A 320 0.59 0.67 0.83
CA GLU A 320 0.53 -0.77 0.51
C GLU A 320 1.90 -1.45 0.66
N ARG A 321 2.99 -0.72 0.37
CA ARG A 321 4.34 -1.24 0.41
C ARG A 321 5.08 -0.92 1.70
N ASP A 322 4.87 0.26 2.25
CA ASP A 322 5.67 0.77 3.36
C ASP A 322 4.97 0.60 4.72
N GLY A 323 3.77 0.03 4.72
CA GLY A 323 3.00 -0.28 5.92
C GLY A 323 2.28 0.95 6.48
N VAL A 324 2.36 1.15 7.80
CA VAL A 324 1.62 2.23 8.47
C VAL A 324 2.58 3.31 8.93
N THR A 325 2.28 4.57 8.67
CA THR A 325 3.02 5.72 9.18
C THR A 325 2.20 6.42 10.27
N ARG A 326 2.82 6.61 11.44
CA ARG A 326 2.28 7.41 12.54
C ARG A 326 3.03 8.73 12.64
N LEU A 327 2.27 9.83 12.76
CA LEU A 327 2.80 11.13 13.12
C LEU A 327 2.68 11.35 14.64
N ARG A 328 3.72 11.92 15.22
CA ARG A 328 3.75 12.34 16.62
C ARG A 328 2.66 13.38 16.87
N GLN A 329 1.82 13.14 17.87
CA GLN A 329 0.80 14.09 18.29
C GLN A 329 1.40 15.13 19.26
N PRO A 330 0.86 16.37 19.34
CA PRO A 330 1.46 17.47 20.12
C PRO A 330 1.68 17.16 21.61
N TYR A 331 0.90 16.24 22.18
CA TYR A 331 0.99 15.85 23.59
C TYR A 331 1.96 14.66 23.83
N GLU A 332 2.57 14.09 22.79
CA GLU A 332 3.45 12.92 22.91
C GLU A 332 4.92 13.32 23.06
N HIS A 333 5.62 12.70 24.01
CA HIS A 333 7.05 12.93 24.27
C HIS A 333 7.96 11.94 23.50
N SER A 334 7.62 11.67 22.24
CA SER A 334 8.43 10.84 21.34
C SER A 334 9.69 11.58 20.88
N GLN A 335 10.79 10.83 20.71
CA GLN A 335 12.04 11.32 20.13
C GLN A 335 11.87 11.74 18.67
N PHE A 336 10.97 11.08 17.94
CA PHE A 336 10.79 11.27 16.50
C PHE A 336 9.41 11.85 16.18
N ASP A 337 9.36 12.69 15.15
CA ASP A 337 8.10 13.26 14.61
C ASP A 337 7.27 12.24 13.84
N ARG A 338 7.91 11.19 13.33
CA ARG A 338 7.30 10.17 12.48
C ARG A 338 7.91 8.80 12.76
N MET A 339 7.09 7.76 12.71
CA MET A 339 7.52 6.37 12.74
C MET A 339 6.74 5.54 11.73
N GLU A 340 7.45 4.73 10.94
CA GLU A 340 6.90 3.82 9.94
C GLU A 340 6.88 2.38 10.51
N TYR A 341 5.73 1.73 10.55
CA TYR A 341 5.59 0.33 10.91
C TYR A 341 5.60 -0.52 9.65
N ARG A 342 6.59 -1.42 9.54
CA ARG A 342 6.73 -2.33 8.40
C ARG A 342 6.45 -3.76 8.82
N TYR A 343 5.76 -4.51 7.98
CA TYR A 343 5.24 -5.82 8.33
C TYR A 343 6.04 -6.93 7.69
N TYR A 344 6.40 -7.91 8.51
CA TYR A 344 7.23 -9.04 8.09
C TYR A 344 6.61 -10.34 8.52
N VAL A 345 6.57 -11.31 7.60
CA VAL A 345 5.99 -12.62 7.88
C VAL A 345 7.07 -13.59 8.39
N ILE A 346 6.72 -14.34 9.43
CA ILE A 346 7.54 -15.41 10.01
C ILE A 346 6.67 -16.66 10.12
N THR A 347 7.14 -17.81 9.63
CA THR A 347 6.48 -19.10 9.89
C THR A 347 6.93 -19.65 11.25
N GLU A 348 5.99 -20.08 12.08
CA GLU A 348 6.27 -20.66 13.40
C GLU A 348 7.30 -21.80 13.32
N GLY A 349 8.25 -21.83 14.26
CA GLY A 349 9.31 -22.85 14.33
C GLY A 349 10.53 -22.61 13.42
N GLN A 350 10.57 -21.56 12.61
CA GLN A 350 11.72 -21.23 11.75
C GLN A 350 12.48 -19.97 12.20
N LYS A 351 13.82 -19.99 12.07
CA LYS A 351 14.69 -18.83 12.32
C LYS A 351 14.94 -18.04 11.03
N ARG A 352 15.00 -16.70 11.15
CA ARG A 352 15.10 -15.65 10.10
C ARG A 352 16.20 -15.80 9.01
N ASN A 353 17.14 -16.74 9.13
CA ASN A 353 18.28 -16.86 8.20
C ASN A 353 18.05 -17.78 6.98
N THR A 354 16.81 -18.22 6.74
CA THR A 354 16.40 -18.91 5.51
C THR A 354 15.63 -17.95 4.61
N LEU A 355 15.50 -18.27 3.32
CA LEU A 355 14.72 -17.56 2.27
C LEU A 355 13.20 -17.41 2.57
N ALA A 356 12.80 -17.36 3.85
CA ALA A 356 11.44 -17.43 4.35
C ALA A 356 11.04 -16.19 5.20
N TYR A 357 11.85 -15.14 5.17
CA TYR A 357 11.56 -13.83 5.74
C TYR A 357 11.27 -12.87 4.59
N GLU A 358 10.02 -12.45 4.47
CA GLU A 358 9.58 -11.59 3.37
C GLU A 358 8.90 -10.35 3.95
N ASP A 359 9.39 -9.18 3.52
CA ASP A 359 8.63 -7.93 3.59
C ASP A 359 7.38 -8.13 2.73
N VAL A 360 6.21 -7.94 3.33
CA VAL A 360 4.95 -8.15 2.64
C VAL A 360 4.23 -6.84 2.44
N ALA A 361 3.75 -6.63 1.23
CA ALA A 361 2.81 -5.57 0.97
C ALA A 361 1.51 -5.91 1.73
N VAL A 362 0.97 -4.93 2.46
CA VAL A 362 -0.22 -5.07 3.31
C VAL A 362 -1.35 -4.19 2.79
N ASN A 363 -2.59 -4.54 3.08
CA ASN A 363 -3.77 -3.67 2.95
C ASN A 363 -4.53 -3.63 4.28
N TYR A 364 -5.46 -2.72 4.48
CA TYR A 364 -6.22 -2.62 5.72
C TYR A 364 -7.72 -2.86 5.55
N TYR A 365 -8.34 -3.35 6.61
CA TYR A 365 -9.77 -3.49 6.73
C TYR A 365 -10.25 -2.83 8.02
N ILE A 366 -11.17 -1.88 7.88
CA ILE A 366 -11.90 -1.27 8.99
C ILE A 366 -13.30 -1.88 9.02
N ALA A 367 -13.60 -2.63 10.07
CA ALA A 367 -14.89 -3.28 10.25
C ALA A 367 -16.03 -2.26 10.38
N PRO A 368 -17.26 -2.57 9.93
CA PRO A 368 -18.42 -1.68 10.03
C PRO A 368 -18.59 -1.05 11.40
N ALA A 369 -18.40 -1.84 12.46
CA ALA A 369 -18.56 -1.40 13.85
C ALA A 369 -17.60 -0.30 14.28
N LEU A 370 -16.46 -0.13 13.59
CA LEU A 370 -15.45 0.89 13.89
C LEU A 370 -15.54 2.10 12.96
N ARG A 371 -16.23 1.98 11.83
CA ARG A 371 -16.26 3.03 10.80
C ARG A 371 -17.02 4.26 11.29
N GLU A 372 -18.12 4.06 11.99
CA GLU A 372 -18.84 5.17 12.59
C GLU A 372 -18.00 5.78 13.71
N GLY A 373 -17.54 7.02 13.51
CA GLY A 373 -16.66 7.71 14.46
C GLY A 373 -15.19 7.25 14.43
N PHE A 374 -14.74 6.58 13.35
CA PHE A 374 -13.36 6.08 13.25
C PHE A 374 -12.30 7.16 13.52
N ASP A 375 -12.52 8.40 13.08
CA ASP A 375 -11.62 9.54 13.31
C ASP A 375 -11.35 9.84 14.80
N SER A 376 -12.26 9.40 15.68
CA SER A 376 -12.18 9.56 17.14
C SER A 376 -11.55 8.37 17.86
N VAL A 377 -11.39 7.23 17.18
CA VAL A 377 -10.76 6.04 17.75
C VAL A 377 -9.29 6.30 18.01
N ASP A 378 -8.81 5.96 19.20
CA ASP A 378 -7.38 6.01 19.48
C ASP A 378 -6.71 4.73 18.97
N LEU A 379 -5.89 4.84 17.92
CA LEU A 379 -5.19 3.68 17.34
C LEU A 379 -3.89 3.32 18.07
N ARG A 380 -3.43 4.16 19.01
CA ARG A 380 -2.16 3.93 19.73
C ARG A 380 -2.13 2.62 20.52
N PRO A 381 -3.21 2.20 21.23
CA PRO A 381 -3.21 0.96 21.97
C PRO A 381 -3.06 -0.31 21.11
N PHE A 382 -3.30 -0.20 19.80
CA PHE A 382 -3.25 -1.30 18.84
C PHE A 382 -1.91 -1.40 18.11
N MET A 383 -0.96 -0.55 18.46
CA MET A 383 0.31 -0.39 17.77
C MET A 383 1.45 -0.28 18.77
N PRO A 384 2.67 -0.71 18.41
CA PRO A 384 3.84 -0.43 19.24
C PRO A 384 4.01 1.07 19.50
N ASP A 385 4.33 1.44 20.73
CA ASP A 385 4.53 2.85 21.08
C ASP A 385 5.73 3.46 20.36
N MET A 386 5.63 4.76 20.03
CA MET A 386 6.76 5.53 19.52
C MET A 386 7.92 5.52 20.52
N ILE A 387 9.13 5.66 20.00
CA ILE A 387 10.34 5.64 20.82
C ILE A 387 10.40 6.92 21.65
N THR A 388 10.44 6.77 22.96
CA THR A 388 10.58 7.90 23.87
C THR A 388 12.00 8.44 23.81
N ARG A 389 12.16 9.72 24.16
CA ARG A 389 13.48 10.35 24.30
C ARG A 389 14.38 9.58 25.29
N GLN A 390 13.83 9.09 26.39
CA GLN A 390 14.58 8.34 27.39
C GLN A 390 15.11 7.02 26.84
N GLU A 391 14.29 6.24 26.14
CA GLU A 391 14.72 4.97 25.52
C GLU A 391 15.83 5.20 24.50
N TYR A 392 15.70 6.26 23.71
CA TYR A 392 16.72 6.67 22.75
C TYR A 392 18.04 7.01 23.43
N GLU A 393 18.03 7.93 24.39
CA GLU A 393 19.23 8.39 25.11
C GLU A 393 19.93 7.25 25.87
N GLN A 394 19.17 6.30 26.42
CA GLN A 394 19.73 5.11 27.07
C GLN A 394 20.34 4.11 26.08
N SER A 395 19.83 4.06 24.85
CA SER A 395 20.29 3.15 23.80
C SER A 395 21.59 3.59 23.14
N VAL A 396 21.78 4.90 22.92
CA VAL A 396 22.99 5.46 22.28
C VAL A 396 24.30 4.88 22.85
N PRO A 397 24.58 4.92 24.17
CA PRO A 397 25.82 4.38 24.71
C PRO A 397 25.94 2.86 24.56
N ARG A 398 24.83 2.11 24.71
CA ARG A 398 24.84 0.64 24.53
C ARG A 398 25.21 0.27 23.09
N VAL A 399 24.59 0.94 22.12
CA VAL A 399 24.84 0.72 20.70
C VAL A 399 26.26 1.10 20.32
N LYS A 400 26.75 2.26 20.81
CA LYS A 400 28.13 2.70 20.59
C LYS A 400 29.13 1.64 21.05
N GLU A 401 28.92 1.07 22.24
CA GLU A 401 29.79 0.02 22.78
C GLU A 401 29.73 -1.29 21.99
N LYS A 402 28.51 -1.75 21.63
CA LYS A 402 28.33 -2.92 20.76
C LYS A 402 29.06 -2.74 19.42
N LEU A 403 28.96 -1.54 18.83
CA LEU A 403 29.65 -1.21 17.59
C LEU A 403 31.17 -1.27 17.77
N ARG A 404 31.73 -0.61 18.80
CA ARG A 404 33.17 -0.65 19.10
C ARG A 404 33.69 -2.08 19.14
N ILE A 405 33.08 -2.92 19.98
CA ILE A 405 33.47 -4.34 20.13
C ILE A 405 33.34 -5.08 18.78
N SER A 406 32.25 -4.87 18.04
CA SER A 406 32.01 -5.59 16.78
C SER A 406 32.96 -5.19 15.64
N CYS A 407 33.32 -3.91 15.58
CA CYS A 407 34.17 -3.34 14.54
C CYS A 407 35.64 -3.69 14.76
N THR A 408 36.09 -3.88 16.00
CA THR A 408 37.48 -4.20 16.30
C THR A 408 37.77 -5.70 16.47
N ARG A 409 36.82 -6.59 16.11
CA ARG A 409 37.07 -8.04 16.18
C ARG A 409 38.14 -8.53 15.21
N SER A 410 38.34 -7.83 14.10
CA SER A 410 39.38 -8.10 13.11
C SER A 410 39.49 -6.93 12.13
N ASP A 411 40.61 -6.84 11.40
CA ASP A 411 40.82 -5.83 10.35
C ASP A 411 39.68 -5.84 9.32
N ASP A 412 39.25 -7.03 8.87
CA ASP A 412 38.12 -7.18 7.95
C ASP A 412 36.80 -6.62 8.52
N LYS A 413 36.57 -6.74 9.83
CA LYS A 413 35.37 -6.19 10.47
C LYS A 413 35.46 -4.68 10.57
N PHE A 414 36.63 -4.15 10.87
CA PHE A 414 36.89 -2.72 10.93
C PHE A 414 36.66 -2.07 9.55
N ASP A 415 37.22 -2.67 8.50
CA ASP A 415 37.04 -2.21 7.12
C ASP A 415 35.59 -2.28 6.64
N ARG A 416 34.81 -3.27 7.11
CA ARG A 416 33.36 -3.31 6.86
C ARG A 416 32.65 -2.19 7.60
N CYS A 417 32.94 -1.99 8.88
CA CYS A 417 32.33 -0.92 9.67
C CYS A 417 32.54 0.45 9.04
N ARG A 418 33.75 0.75 8.54
CA ARG A 418 34.04 2.03 7.86
C ARG A 418 33.16 2.30 6.64
N ARG A 419 32.61 1.27 5.99
CA ARG A 419 31.73 1.43 4.82
C ARG A 419 30.29 1.75 5.19
N PHE A 420 29.89 1.46 6.42
CA PHE A 420 28.49 1.55 6.87
C PHE A 420 28.28 2.55 8.00
N TYR A 421 29.32 2.85 8.79
CA TYR A 421 29.23 3.70 9.97
C TYR A 421 30.20 4.87 9.90
N GLU A 422 29.76 5.98 10.46
CA GLU A 422 30.57 7.16 10.73
C GLU A 422 31.50 6.87 11.91
N LEU A 423 32.74 6.46 11.62
CA LEU A 423 33.66 5.95 12.65
C LEU A 423 34.00 6.97 13.73
N ASN A 424 33.94 8.27 13.44
CA ASN A 424 34.12 9.35 14.43
C ASN A 424 32.97 9.45 15.44
N ARG A 425 31.82 8.84 15.15
CA ARG A 425 30.70 8.71 16.10
C ARG A 425 30.83 7.43 16.94
N VAL A 426 31.54 6.43 16.43
CA VAL A 426 31.80 5.14 17.11
C VAL A 426 33.03 5.23 18.04
N PHE A 427 34.12 5.79 17.56
CA PHE A 427 35.38 5.93 18.27
C PHE A 427 35.74 7.40 18.50
N ASP A 428 36.24 7.72 19.68
CA ASP A 428 36.59 9.08 20.06
C ASP A 428 37.92 9.51 19.40
N ASP A 429 38.85 8.56 19.20
CA ASP A 429 40.10 8.77 18.45
C ASP A 429 40.75 7.45 17.96
N VAL A 430 41.90 7.57 17.27
CA VAL A 430 42.67 6.43 16.74
C VAL A 430 43.32 5.58 17.84
N ASN A 431 43.63 6.15 19.01
CA ASN A 431 44.19 5.39 20.12
C ASN A 431 43.14 4.45 20.70
N GLN A 432 41.88 4.91 20.80
CA GLN A 432 40.76 4.07 21.22
C GLN A 432 40.55 2.88 20.27
N VAL A 433 40.71 3.07 18.95
CA VAL A 433 40.67 1.93 18.00
C VAL A 433 41.75 0.90 18.33
N ARG A 434 42.99 1.34 18.58
CA ARG A 434 44.11 0.44 18.91
C ARG A 434 43.88 -0.30 20.23
N GLU A 435 43.34 0.37 21.24
CA GLU A 435 43.00 -0.26 22.51
C GLU A 435 42.00 -1.40 22.36
N TYR A 436 41.03 -1.25 21.46
CA TYR A 436 40.00 -2.27 21.20
C TYR A 436 40.46 -3.41 20.28
N MET A 437 41.48 -3.19 19.46
CA MET A 437 42.08 -4.21 18.58
C MET A 437 43.18 -5.03 19.27
N ASN A 438 43.79 -4.48 20.33
CA ASN A 438 44.85 -5.13 21.12
C ASN A 438 44.34 -5.85 22.38
N LYS A 439 43.02 -5.93 22.54
CA LYS A 439 42.31 -6.79 23.51
C LYS A 439 41.89 -8.06 22.80
#